data_AF-A0A956GZ77-F1
#
_entry.id   AF-A0A956GZ77-F1
#
_cell.length_a   1.000
_cell.length_b   1.000
_cell.length_c   1.000
_cell.angle_alpha   90.00
_cell.angle_beta   90.00
_cell.angle_gamma   90.00
#
_symmetry.space_group_name_H-M   'P 1'
#
loop_
_entity.id
_entity.type
_entity.pdbx_description
1 polymer ?
#
loop_
_entity_poly.entity_id
_entity_poly.type
_entity_poly.pdbx_seq_one_letter_code
_entity_poly.pdbx_strand_id
1 'polypeptide(L)'
;MSDLDGGRPLPSLDDVPVAGTSGGFNPGGPSPSASMSATPSRLTPEGVGFDLRGLGRVLLRGLGWFFGLLLVFIIAAWVSLPTDAISWRISHEARKAGFNISMDELSLRPWGSVKARGVTWNFTPSRPDSIPVPFVIEELDISFSVLSYLLFDEIDVEFEGVLDEGSITGAYVQGEDTGRIAFKIEDLPLYAVPKLQEAVNAPVRGIFALDVDIEASEGEWAKATGKLEIHCRSCTIGDGDTKLYVPGANPKSMVSKGVTIPEIDLGTLDGVLDVKDGKAVAEEFGSESDDLQLKVSGDITFKDPIGKSRLNLIIKIFITPELRKKSENIDLVVVSASDKVKMPPPDEGWFGYVLEGNFKNRKLRGINEKSKTEKQRETRERAQQRQRDREARRAQQAADRQRQQAEREAAQANSADEAAGEAAEGADGEAADDGGGADGGSDPIQRTIPPEAGIVREVETPEEGADEAGDAGQGSQGEEEGGQGEEEGGQGEEGQGEGEGDGAQAELVQ
;
A
#
# COMPACT_ATOMS: atom_id res chain seq x y z
N MET A 1 -1.82 -44.01 14.94
CA MET A 1 -0.37 -44.02 14.68
C MET A 1 0.13 -42.72 15.27
N SER A 2 0.39 -42.81 16.57
CA SER A 2 0.49 -41.71 17.51
C SER A 2 1.93 -41.59 17.95
N ASP A 3 2.30 -40.38 18.39
CA ASP A 3 3.47 -40.08 19.22
C ASP A 3 4.84 -40.31 18.60
N LEU A 4 5.35 -39.32 17.85
CA LEU A 4 6.78 -38.96 17.84
C LEU A 4 6.95 -37.56 17.22
N ASP A 5 6.89 -36.48 18.01
CA ASP A 5 7.85 -35.38 17.79
C ASP A 5 8.05 -34.56 19.06
N GLY A 6 9.09 -34.94 19.82
CA GLY A 6 9.57 -34.21 20.98
C GLY A 6 10.48 -33.08 20.52
N GLY A 7 9.93 -31.88 20.39
CA GLY A 7 10.67 -30.66 20.09
C GLY A 7 11.75 -30.38 21.12
N ARG A 8 13.02 -30.54 20.71
CA ARG A 8 14.17 -29.99 21.43
C ARG A 8 14.30 -28.51 21.08
N PRO A 9 14.46 -27.60 22.06
CA PRO A 9 14.75 -26.21 21.76
C PRO A 9 16.12 -26.08 21.10
N LEU A 10 16.17 -25.34 19.99
CA LEU A 10 17.42 -24.97 19.32
C LEU A 10 18.24 -24.03 20.24
N PRO A 11 19.57 -24.17 20.28
CA PRO A 11 20.43 -23.30 21.09
C PRO A 11 20.37 -21.85 20.58
N SER A 12 20.34 -20.90 21.53
CA SER A 12 20.43 -19.46 21.29
C SER A 12 21.76 -19.08 20.65
N LEU A 13 21.71 -18.10 19.74
CA LEU A 13 22.86 -17.63 18.95
C LEU A 13 23.96 -16.91 19.76
N ASP A 14 23.81 -16.81 21.08
CA ASP A 14 24.72 -16.11 22.00
C ASP A 14 25.84 -17.00 22.57
N ASP A 15 25.84 -18.31 22.30
CA ASP A 15 26.84 -19.27 22.82
C ASP A 15 28.00 -19.57 21.87
N VAL A 16 28.45 -18.57 21.08
CA VAL A 16 29.68 -18.71 20.29
C VAL A 16 30.87 -18.16 21.09
N PRO A 17 31.84 -18.99 21.52
CA PRO A 17 33.01 -18.51 22.23
C PRO A 17 33.87 -17.64 21.32
N VAL A 18 34.03 -16.37 21.71
CA VAL A 18 34.98 -15.43 21.10
C VAL A 18 36.39 -15.97 21.29
N ALA A 19 37.05 -16.30 20.19
CA ALA A 19 38.45 -16.72 20.19
C ALA A 19 39.34 -15.57 20.70
N GLY A 20 39.91 -15.76 21.89
CA GLY A 20 40.83 -14.81 22.51
C GLY A 20 42.13 -14.68 21.71
N THR A 21 42.39 -13.46 21.23
CA THR A 21 43.71 -13.04 20.77
C THR A 21 44.62 -12.78 21.97
N SER A 22 45.35 -13.81 22.39
CA SER A 22 46.51 -13.68 23.26
C SER A 22 47.72 -14.32 22.56
N GLY A 23 48.69 -13.49 22.22
CA GLY A 23 49.89 -13.91 21.51
C GLY A 23 50.94 -12.80 21.52
N GLY A 24 51.50 -12.54 22.70
CA GLY A 24 52.63 -11.64 22.88
C GLY A 24 53.85 -12.15 22.12
N PHE A 25 54.45 -11.29 21.29
CA PHE A 25 55.69 -11.58 20.60
C PHE A 25 56.86 -10.92 21.33
N ASN A 26 57.78 -11.76 21.77
CA ASN A 26 58.96 -11.47 22.58
C ASN A 26 60.13 -11.02 21.68
N PRO A 27 60.86 -9.93 21.98
CA PRO A 27 62.04 -9.54 21.21
C PRO A 27 63.32 -10.09 21.86
N GLY A 28 63.99 -11.04 21.20
CA GLY A 28 65.30 -11.53 21.61
C GLY A 28 66.03 -12.21 20.45
N GLY A 29 67.20 -11.66 20.06
CA GLY A 29 68.05 -12.12 18.94
C GLY A 29 68.74 -13.48 19.16
N PRO A 30 69.78 -13.88 18.36
CA PRO A 30 70.86 -13.03 17.85
C PRO A 30 71.25 -13.21 16.37
N SER A 31 72.19 -12.35 15.95
CA SER A 31 72.91 -12.17 14.68
C SER A 31 73.39 -13.45 13.94
N PRO A 32 73.73 -13.32 12.64
CA PRO A 32 75.16 -13.18 12.35
C PRO A 32 75.52 -12.11 11.30
N SER A 33 76.77 -11.69 11.47
CA SER A 33 77.57 -10.77 10.70
C SER A 33 77.71 -11.14 9.21
N ALA A 34 77.55 -10.17 8.33
CA ALA A 34 78.18 -10.17 7.01
C ALA A 34 78.60 -8.74 6.67
N SER A 35 79.89 -8.50 6.84
CA SER A 35 80.62 -7.34 6.34
C SER A 35 80.59 -7.33 4.81
N MET A 36 80.08 -6.26 4.20
CA MET A 36 80.55 -5.81 2.89
C MET A 36 80.64 -4.29 2.87
N SER A 37 81.89 -3.85 2.95
CA SER A 37 82.39 -2.55 2.57
C SER A 37 82.11 -2.27 1.09
N ALA A 38 81.34 -1.22 0.79
CA ALA A 38 81.31 -0.60 -0.53
C ALA A 38 81.02 0.91 -0.40
N THR A 39 82.09 1.66 -0.61
CA THR A 39 82.28 3.03 -1.07
C THR A 39 81.02 3.88 -1.40
N PRO A 40 80.91 5.12 -0.89
CA PRO A 40 79.89 6.07 -1.30
C PRO A 40 80.26 6.72 -2.65
N SER A 41 79.54 6.35 -3.70
CA SER A 41 79.61 7.03 -4.98
C SER A 41 78.81 8.33 -4.92
N ARG A 42 79.52 9.47 -5.02
CA ARG A 42 78.99 10.81 -5.25
C ARG A 42 78.01 10.81 -6.42
N LEU A 43 76.79 11.29 -6.17
CA LEU A 43 75.82 11.66 -7.19
C LEU A 43 76.29 12.96 -7.87
N THR A 44 76.75 12.83 -9.12
CA THR A 44 76.83 13.94 -10.08
C THR A 44 75.47 14.12 -10.75
N PRO A 45 74.89 15.33 -10.80
CA PRO A 45 73.63 15.62 -11.47
C PRO A 45 73.92 15.92 -12.95
N GLU A 46 74.20 14.90 -13.76
CA GLU A 46 74.30 15.08 -15.21
C GLU A 46 73.47 14.02 -15.94
N GLY A 47 72.41 14.50 -16.60
CA GLY A 47 71.87 13.90 -17.82
C GLY A 47 71.10 12.59 -17.66
N VAL A 48 69.97 12.60 -16.94
CA VAL A 48 68.97 11.51 -17.06
C VAL A 48 68.20 11.71 -18.37
N GLY A 49 68.83 11.31 -19.48
CA GLY A 49 68.10 11.05 -20.73
C GLY A 49 67.25 9.81 -20.52
N PHE A 50 65.99 10.00 -20.13
CA PHE A 50 64.99 8.92 -20.02
C PHE A 50 64.83 8.24 -21.39
N ASP A 51 65.41 7.06 -21.54
CA ASP A 51 65.26 6.22 -22.73
C ASP A 51 63.85 5.60 -22.74
N LEU A 52 62.86 6.42 -23.12
CA LEU A 52 61.42 6.08 -23.18
C LEU A 52 61.13 4.84 -24.05
N ARG A 53 62.03 4.47 -24.98
CA ARG A 53 61.85 3.31 -25.86
C ARG A 53 62.21 1.98 -25.22
N GLY A 54 63.09 1.96 -24.22
CA GLY A 54 63.40 0.76 -23.43
C GLY A 54 62.30 0.42 -22.43
N LEU A 55 61.74 1.45 -21.79
CA LEU A 55 60.72 1.31 -20.75
C LEU A 55 59.42 0.70 -21.30
N GLY A 56 59.00 1.09 -22.51
CA GLY A 56 57.77 0.60 -23.14
C GLY A 56 57.72 -0.92 -23.30
N ARG A 57 58.84 -1.59 -23.61
CA ARG A 57 58.89 -3.05 -23.78
C ARG A 57 58.75 -3.82 -22.47
N VAL A 58 59.29 -3.27 -21.38
CA VAL A 58 59.14 -3.87 -20.03
C VAL A 58 57.72 -3.66 -19.52
N LEU A 59 57.16 -2.47 -19.76
CA LEU A 59 55.78 -2.12 -19.37
C LEU A 59 54.76 -2.99 -20.11
N LEU A 60 54.91 -3.18 -21.43
CA LEU A 60 54.07 -4.08 -22.23
C LEU A 60 54.15 -5.55 -21.75
N ARG A 61 55.33 -6.04 -21.36
CA ARG A 61 55.48 -7.40 -20.80
C ARG A 61 54.82 -7.54 -19.42
N GLY A 62 54.97 -6.54 -18.56
CA GLY A 62 54.30 -6.50 -17.26
C GLY A 62 52.78 -6.47 -17.42
N LEU A 63 52.28 -5.64 -18.33
CA LEU A 63 50.86 -5.55 -18.67
C LEU A 63 50.32 -6.90 -19.18
N GLY A 64 51.04 -7.57 -20.07
CA GLY A 64 50.67 -8.89 -20.59
C GLY A 64 50.58 -9.96 -19.50
N TRP A 65 51.53 -9.99 -18.55
CA TRP A 65 51.48 -10.89 -17.40
C TRP A 65 50.32 -10.57 -16.46
N PHE A 66 50.07 -9.29 -16.19
CA PHE A 66 48.94 -8.86 -15.37
C PHE A 66 47.60 -9.29 -15.98
N PHE A 67 47.37 -9.01 -17.27
CA PHE A 67 46.15 -9.45 -17.96
C PHE A 67 46.04 -10.98 -18.05
N GLY A 68 47.16 -11.68 -18.26
CA GLY A 68 47.17 -13.15 -18.25
C GLY A 68 46.78 -13.73 -16.89
N LEU A 69 47.33 -13.21 -15.80
CA LEU A 69 46.97 -13.62 -14.44
C LEU A 69 45.54 -13.23 -14.09
N LEU A 70 45.08 -12.04 -14.50
CA LEU A 70 43.70 -11.59 -14.31
C LEU A 70 42.73 -12.51 -15.04
N LEU A 71 43.02 -12.90 -16.29
CA LEU A 71 42.19 -13.82 -17.06
C LEU A 71 42.12 -15.21 -16.42
N VAL A 72 43.26 -15.76 -15.98
CA VAL A 72 43.30 -17.04 -15.26
C VAL A 72 42.53 -16.95 -13.94
N PHE A 73 42.67 -15.83 -13.20
CA PHE A 73 41.93 -15.59 -11.98
C PHE A 73 40.41 -15.53 -12.23
N ILE A 74 39.96 -14.81 -13.26
CA ILE A 74 38.54 -14.73 -13.63
C ILE A 74 37.99 -16.11 -14.01
N ILE A 75 38.72 -16.89 -14.81
CA ILE A 75 38.32 -18.26 -15.18
C ILE A 75 38.29 -19.18 -13.97
N ALA A 76 39.30 -19.12 -13.10
CA ALA A 76 39.37 -19.92 -11.88
C ALA A 76 38.25 -19.56 -10.91
N ALA A 77 37.99 -18.26 -10.72
CA ALA A 77 36.86 -17.77 -9.95
C ALA A 77 35.55 -18.31 -10.51
N TRP A 78 35.33 -18.21 -11.83
CA TRP A 78 34.13 -18.68 -12.51
C TRP A 78 33.90 -20.19 -12.35
N VAL A 79 34.93 -21.03 -12.57
CA VAL A 79 34.84 -22.49 -12.38
C VAL A 79 34.62 -22.86 -10.91
N SER A 80 35.11 -22.03 -9.97
CA SER A 80 34.98 -22.29 -8.53
C SER A 80 33.64 -21.84 -7.92
N LEU A 81 32.78 -21.15 -8.66
CA LEU A 81 31.51 -20.65 -8.13
C LEU A 81 30.54 -21.81 -7.86
N PRO A 82 30.09 -22.02 -6.60
CA PRO A 82 29.15 -23.06 -6.26
C PRO A 82 27.73 -22.64 -6.66
N THR A 83 27.33 -22.90 -7.90
CA THR A 83 26.01 -22.53 -8.46
C THR A 83 24.86 -23.05 -7.60
N ASP A 84 24.98 -24.26 -7.04
CA ASP A 84 23.97 -24.88 -6.19
C ASP A 84 23.79 -24.15 -4.85
N ALA A 85 24.87 -23.61 -4.29
CA ALA A 85 24.79 -22.84 -3.06
C ALA A 85 24.12 -21.48 -3.30
N ILE A 86 24.34 -20.89 -4.48
CA ILE A 86 23.73 -19.63 -4.90
C ILE A 86 22.23 -19.82 -5.13
N SER A 87 21.81 -20.86 -5.87
CA SER A 87 20.40 -21.16 -6.09
C SER A 87 19.67 -21.41 -4.77
N TRP A 88 20.28 -22.17 -3.87
CA TRP A 88 19.75 -22.40 -2.52
C TRP A 88 19.61 -21.07 -1.74
N ARG A 89 20.63 -20.21 -1.77
CA ARG A 89 20.61 -18.91 -1.08
C ARG A 89 19.50 -18.00 -1.61
N ILE A 90 19.35 -17.92 -2.93
CA ILE A 90 18.30 -17.12 -3.59
C ILE A 90 16.93 -17.65 -3.21
N SER A 91 16.70 -18.97 -3.29
CA SER A 91 15.42 -19.58 -2.89
C SER A 91 15.08 -19.32 -1.42
N HIS A 92 16.09 -19.33 -0.54
CA HIS A 92 15.89 -19.09 0.89
C HIS A 92 15.54 -17.63 1.19
N GLU A 93 16.21 -16.67 0.55
CA GLU A 93 15.86 -15.24 0.70
C GLU A 93 14.50 -14.92 0.07
N ALA A 94 14.18 -15.50 -1.09
CA ALA A 94 12.86 -15.40 -1.69
C ALA A 94 11.77 -15.91 -0.73
N ARG A 95 11.98 -17.06 -0.07
CA ARG A 95 11.04 -17.59 0.93
C ARG A 95 10.86 -16.67 2.13
N LYS A 96 11.93 -16.03 2.62
CA LYS A 96 11.83 -15.03 3.69
C LYS A 96 10.98 -13.82 3.26
N ALA A 97 11.05 -13.44 2.00
CA ALA A 97 10.20 -12.40 1.41
C ALA A 97 8.77 -12.87 1.08
N GLY A 98 8.42 -14.14 1.38
CA GLY A 98 7.10 -14.72 1.13
C GLY A 98 6.92 -15.37 -0.25
N PHE A 99 8.00 -15.52 -1.01
CA PHE A 99 8.01 -16.14 -2.34
C PHE A 99 8.59 -17.55 -2.27
N ASN A 100 7.75 -18.57 -2.44
CA ASN A 100 8.25 -19.95 -2.49
C ASN A 100 8.71 -20.32 -3.91
N ILE A 101 9.94 -19.92 -4.23
CA ILE A 101 10.58 -20.17 -5.51
C ILE A 101 11.53 -21.36 -5.37
N SER A 102 11.46 -22.30 -6.31
CA SER A 102 12.45 -23.36 -6.53
C SER A 102 13.01 -23.25 -7.94
N MET A 103 14.27 -23.61 -8.12
CA MET A 103 14.97 -23.59 -9.40
C MET A 103 15.65 -24.93 -9.58
N ASP A 104 15.50 -25.56 -10.74
CA ASP A 104 16.08 -26.88 -11.00
C ASP A 104 17.57 -26.77 -11.35
N GLU A 105 17.91 -25.82 -12.21
CA GLU A 105 19.28 -25.58 -12.64
C GLU A 105 19.56 -24.07 -12.68
N LEU A 106 20.75 -23.68 -12.18
CA LEU A 106 21.24 -22.31 -12.24
C LEU A 106 22.61 -22.28 -12.91
N SER A 107 22.73 -21.58 -14.02
CA SER A 107 23.98 -21.42 -14.76
C SER A 107 24.40 -19.96 -14.77
N LEU A 108 25.68 -19.68 -14.47
CA LEU A 108 26.23 -18.34 -14.44
C LEU A 108 27.12 -18.12 -15.67
N ARG A 109 26.87 -17.05 -16.44
CA ARG A 109 27.75 -16.63 -17.54
C ARG A 109 28.82 -15.66 -17.02
N PRO A 110 30.03 -15.65 -17.61
CA PRO A 110 31.15 -14.82 -17.13
C PRO A 110 30.89 -13.31 -17.05
N TRP A 111 29.86 -12.82 -17.74
CA TRP A 111 29.55 -11.41 -17.92
C TRP A 111 28.44 -10.91 -17.00
N GLY A 112 28.13 -11.64 -15.92
CA GLY A 112 27.08 -11.25 -14.96
C GLY A 112 25.66 -11.62 -15.40
N SER A 113 25.50 -12.55 -16.35
CA SER A 113 24.19 -13.12 -16.67
C SER A 113 23.95 -14.44 -15.94
N VAL A 114 22.70 -14.69 -15.58
CA VAL A 114 22.23 -15.83 -14.81
C VAL A 114 21.11 -16.48 -15.59
N LYS A 115 21.34 -17.70 -16.06
CA LYS A 115 20.32 -18.50 -16.74
C LYS A 115 19.83 -19.59 -15.81
N ALA A 116 18.59 -19.44 -15.34
CA ALA A 116 17.87 -20.41 -14.53
C ALA A 116 16.92 -21.23 -15.41
N ARG A 117 16.78 -22.53 -15.12
CA ARG A 117 15.81 -23.43 -15.76
C ARG A 117 14.88 -24.04 -14.73
N GLY A 118 13.65 -24.33 -15.15
CA GLY A 118 12.64 -24.94 -14.30
C GLY A 118 12.31 -24.10 -13.07
N VAL A 119 12.22 -22.77 -13.24
CA VAL A 119 11.91 -21.88 -12.13
C VAL A 119 10.44 -22.06 -11.79
N THR A 120 10.18 -22.70 -10.65
CA THR A 120 8.84 -22.97 -10.17
C THR A 120 8.51 -22.04 -9.03
N TRP A 121 7.47 -21.22 -9.20
CA TRP A 121 6.89 -20.40 -8.16
C TRP A 121 5.63 -21.06 -7.60
N ASN A 122 5.73 -21.55 -6.37
CA ASN A 122 4.61 -22.08 -5.64
C ASN A 122 3.90 -20.96 -4.90
N PHE A 123 2.66 -20.68 -5.29
CA PHE A 123 1.84 -19.73 -4.59
C PHE A 123 1.18 -20.39 -3.39
N THR A 124 1.16 -19.69 -2.25
CA THR A 124 0.28 -20.08 -1.15
C THR A 124 -1.16 -20.04 -1.68
N PRO A 125 -1.89 -21.17 -1.62
CA PRO A 125 -3.24 -21.22 -2.14
C PRO A 125 -4.12 -20.26 -1.33
N SER A 126 -4.99 -19.54 -2.03
CA SER A 126 -5.94 -18.63 -1.37
C SER A 126 -6.97 -19.36 -0.50
N ARG A 127 -7.08 -20.69 -0.63
CA ARG A 127 -7.96 -21.55 0.17
C ARG A 127 -7.17 -22.71 0.77
N PRO A 128 -7.47 -23.13 2.02
CA PRO A 128 -6.79 -24.26 2.66
C PRO A 128 -7.00 -25.59 1.92
N ASP A 129 -8.13 -25.75 1.24
CA ASP A 129 -8.50 -27.01 0.57
C ASP A 129 -8.10 -27.06 -0.91
N SER A 130 -7.57 -25.98 -1.49
CA SER A 130 -7.16 -25.97 -2.90
C SER A 130 -5.74 -26.49 -3.07
N ILE A 131 -5.56 -27.37 -4.04
CA ILE A 131 -4.24 -27.87 -4.44
C ILE A 131 -3.44 -26.71 -5.02
N PRO A 132 -2.24 -26.40 -4.50
CA PRO A 132 -1.37 -25.38 -5.07
C PRO A 132 -1.03 -25.73 -6.52
N VAL A 133 -1.29 -24.82 -7.45
CA VAL A 133 -0.86 -24.96 -8.85
C VAL A 133 0.47 -24.21 -8.99
N PRO A 134 1.58 -24.91 -9.29
CA PRO A 134 2.86 -24.26 -9.51
C PRO A 134 2.82 -23.41 -10.77
N PHE A 135 3.45 -22.23 -10.71
CA PHE A 135 3.75 -21.42 -11.89
C PHE A 135 5.17 -21.72 -12.35
N VAL A 136 5.31 -22.32 -13.53
CA VAL A 136 6.59 -22.81 -14.05
C VAL A 136 7.07 -21.89 -15.16
N ILE A 137 8.29 -21.39 -15.01
CA ILE A 137 9.04 -20.68 -16.04
C ILE A 137 10.13 -21.64 -16.52
N GLU A 138 10.08 -22.02 -17.79
CA GLU A 138 10.95 -23.06 -18.34
C GLU A 138 12.41 -22.62 -18.35
N GLU A 139 12.62 -21.38 -18.83
CA GLU A 139 13.91 -20.74 -18.93
C GLU A 139 13.77 -19.28 -18.51
N LEU A 140 14.71 -18.79 -17.70
CA LEU A 140 14.81 -17.41 -17.25
C LEU A 140 16.27 -16.97 -17.33
N ASP A 141 16.62 -16.12 -18.28
CA ASP A 141 17.92 -15.45 -18.39
C ASP A 141 17.80 -14.06 -17.76
N ILE A 142 18.72 -13.73 -16.86
CA ILE A 142 18.77 -12.43 -16.18
C ILE A 142 20.18 -11.88 -16.38
N SER A 143 20.33 -10.78 -17.10
CA SER A 143 21.60 -10.08 -17.28
C SER A 143 21.70 -8.90 -16.31
N PHE A 144 22.79 -8.87 -15.55
CA PHE A 144 23.15 -7.73 -14.71
C PHE A 144 24.35 -7.02 -15.33
N SER A 145 24.21 -5.73 -15.63
CA SER A 145 25.28 -4.90 -16.17
C SER A 145 26.26 -4.46 -15.07
N VAL A 146 27.11 -5.39 -14.61
CA VAL A 146 28.10 -5.14 -13.53
C VAL A 146 29.05 -3.98 -13.86
N LEU A 147 29.38 -3.81 -15.14
CA LEU A 147 30.27 -2.73 -15.58
C LEU A 147 29.62 -1.35 -15.44
N SER A 148 28.33 -1.23 -15.77
CA SER A 148 27.56 0.02 -15.61
C SER A 148 27.48 0.39 -14.14
N TYR A 149 27.19 -0.58 -13.27
CA TYR A 149 27.18 -0.37 -11.82
C TYR A 149 28.55 0.10 -11.29
N LEU A 150 29.65 -0.51 -11.73
CA LEU A 150 30.98 -0.16 -11.22
C LEU A 150 31.53 1.18 -11.76
N LEU A 151 31.12 1.60 -12.95
CA LEU A 151 31.60 2.84 -13.59
C LEU A 151 30.68 4.04 -13.35
N PHE A 152 29.37 3.82 -13.28
CA PHE A 152 28.35 4.87 -13.26
C PHE A 152 27.36 4.76 -12.09
N ASP A 153 27.51 3.78 -11.19
CA ASP A 153 26.56 3.50 -10.09
C ASP A 153 25.12 3.25 -10.58
N GLU A 154 24.99 2.77 -11.82
CA GLU A 154 23.70 2.50 -12.47
C GLU A 154 23.35 1.02 -12.36
N ILE A 155 22.16 0.72 -11.86
CA ILE A 155 21.60 -0.63 -11.81
C ILE A 155 20.87 -0.85 -13.12
N ASP A 156 21.41 -1.71 -13.97
CA ASP A 156 20.80 -2.13 -15.23
C ASP A 156 20.63 -3.66 -15.23
N VAL A 157 19.37 -4.08 -15.26
CA VAL A 157 18.95 -5.48 -15.17
C VAL A 157 17.98 -5.76 -16.31
N GLU A 158 18.37 -6.66 -17.20
CA GLU A 158 17.49 -7.19 -18.23
C GLU A 158 17.13 -8.63 -17.88
N PHE A 159 15.91 -9.05 -18.20
CA PHE A 159 15.50 -10.44 -18.05
C PHE A 159 14.64 -10.89 -19.23
N GLU A 160 14.80 -12.14 -19.60
CA GLU A 160 14.05 -12.82 -20.63
C GLU A 160 13.64 -14.20 -20.10
N GLY A 161 12.38 -14.57 -20.26
CA GLY A 161 11.88 -15.85 -19.84
C GLY A 161 10.84 -16.43 -20.79
N VAL A 162 10.77 -17.76 -20.81
CA VAL A 162 9.81 -18.52 -21.62
C VAL A 162 8.84 -19.24 -20.68
N LEU A 163 7.54 -19.07 -20.92
CA LEU A 163 6.46 -19.59 -20.11
C LEU A 163 5.44 -20.30 -20.99
N ASP A 164 5.51 -21.63 -21.02
CA ASP A 164 4.67 -22.45 -21.91
C ASP A 164 4.81 -21.97 -23.36
N GLU A 165 3.74 -21.44 -23.97
CA GLU A 165 3.77 -20.89 -25.34
C GLU A 165 4.14 -19.39 -25.40
N GLY A 166 4.22 -18.70 -24.26
CA GLY A 166 4.46 -17.26 -24.18
C GLY A 166 5.90 -16.88 -23.81
N SER A 167 6.24 -15.61 -24.03
CA SER A 167 7.53 -15.02 -23.63
C SER A 167 7.33 -13.81 -22.73
N ILE A 168 8.29 -13.59 -21.83
CA ILE A 168 8.34 -12.42 -20.96
C ILE A 168 9.73 -11.81 -21.10
N THR A 169 9.78 -10.53 -21.45
CA THR A 169 11.01 -9.73 -21.47
C THR A 169 10.83 -8.53 -20.57
N GLY A 170 11.90 -8.09 -19.94
CA GLY A 170 11.88 -6.87 -19.16
C GLY A 170 13.26 -6.27 -18.99
N ALA A 171 13.28 -4.96 -18.80
CA ALA A 171 14.48 -4.20 -18.50
C ALA A 171 14.17 -3.22 -17.37
N TYR A 172 15.07 -3.16 -16.40
CA TYR A 172 15.01 -2.25 -15.28
C TYR A 172 16.32 -1.48 -15.20
N VAL A 173 16.22 -0.17 -15.37
CA VAL A 173 17.35 0.75 -15.27
C VAL A 173 17.09 1.74 -14.15
N GLN A 174 18.05 1.91 -13.25
CA GLN A 174 18.00 2.90 -12.18
C GLN A 174 19.39 3.53 -11.99
N GLY A 175 19.49 4.81 -12.31
CA GLY A 175 20.62 5.69 -12.01
C GLY A 175 20.18 6.93 -11.22
N GLU A 176 21.07 7.92 -11.08
CA GLU A 176 20.78 9.18 -10.39
C GLU A 176 19.72 10.02 -11.11
N ASP A 177 19.84 10.12 -12.44
CA ASP A 177 18.99 10.99 -13.26
C ASP A 177 17.95 10.22 -14.11
N THR A 178 18.08 8.90 -14.19
CA THR A 178 17.30 8.04 -15.09
C THR A 178 16.70 6.86 -14.34
N GLY A 179 15.39 6.67 -14.47
CA GLY A 179 14.73 5.42 -14.12
C GLY A 179 13.95 4.91 -15.31
N ARG A 180 14.07 3.63 -15.68
CA ARG A 180 13.25 3.03 -16.73
C ARG A 180 12.79 1.64 -16.31
N ILE A 181 11.50 1.38 -16.52
CA ILE A 181 10.91 0.05 -16.46
C ILE A 181 10.32 -0.23 -17.83
N ALA A 182 10.91 -1.20 -18.52
CA ALA A 182 10.31 -1.82 -19.69
C ALA A 182 9.91 -3.25 -19.34
N PHE A 183 8.71 -3.68 -19.69
CA PHE A 183 8.21 -5.03 -19.43
C PHE A 183 7.25 -5.44 -20.53
N LYS A 184 7.55 -6.53 -21.22
CA LYS A 184 6.77 -7.02 -22.34
C LYS A 184 6.47 -8.50 -22.18
N ILE A 185 5.18 -8.83 -22.21
CA ILE A 185 4.65 -10.20 -22.24
C ILE A 185 4.06 -10.40 -23.62
N GLU A 186 4.47 -11.47 -24.31
CA GLU A 186 3.92 -11.86 -25.60
C GLU A 186 3.30 -13.25 -25.51
N ASP A 187 2.13 -13.40 -26.13
CA ASP A 187 1.45 -14.67 -26.33
C ASP A 187 1.29 -15.56 -25.06
N LEU A 188 1.12 -14.96 -23.88
CA LEU A 188 0.98 -15.70 -22.63
C LEU A 188 -0.42 -16.32 -22.50
N PRO A 189 -0.56 -17.65 -22.48
CA PRO A 189 -1.85 -18.27 -22.23
C PRO A 189 -2.35 -17.96 -20.81
N LEU A 190 -3.60 -17.48 -20.69
CA LEU A 190 -4.16 -17.13 -19.38
C LEU A 190 -4.32 -18.32 -18.43
N TYR A 191 -4.46 -19.53 -18.97
CA TYR A 191 -4.51 -20.76 -18.16
C TYR A 191 -3.15 -21.06 -17.49
N ALA A 192 -2.05 -20.51 -17.99
CA ALA A 192 -0.72 -20.68 -17.41
C ALA A 192 -0.46 -19.70 -16.25
N VAL A 193 -1.41 -18.83 -15.89
CA VAL A 193 -1.29 -17.86 -14.79
C VAL A 193 -2.21 -18.23 -13.62
N PRO A 194 -1.77 -19.07 -12.66
CA PRO A 194 -2.62 -19.55 -11.57
C PRO A 194 -3.22 -18.42 -10.73
N LYS A 195 -2.46 -17.34 -10.50
CA LYS A 195 -2.95 -16.20 -9.72
C LYS A 195 -4.12 -15.47 -10.35
N LEU A 196 -4.20 -15.47 -11.68
CA LEU A 196 -5.34 -14.87 -12.37
C LEU A 196 -6.58 -15.74 -12.18
N GLN A 197 -6.46 -17.06 -12.33
CA GLN A 197 -7.54 -18.01 -12.06
C GLN A 197 -8.02 -17.94 -10.61
N GLU A 198 -7.11 -17.81 -9.64
CA GLU A 198 -7.46 -17.60 -8.23
C GLU A 198 -8.20 -16.27 -8.02
N ALA A 199 -7.77 -15.19 -8.68
CA ALA A 199 -8.35 -13.87 -8.52
C ALA A 199 -9.78 -13.77 -9.06
N VAL A 200 -10.05 -14.39 -10.21
CA VAL A 200 -11.41 -14.48 -10.76
C VAL A 200 -12.20 -15.68 -10.21
N ASN A 201 -11.51 -16.55 -9.46
CA ASN A 201 -11.99 -17.82 -8.94
C ASN A 201 -12.68 -18.70 -9.99
N ALA A 202 -12.16 -18.68 -11.22
CA ALA A 202 -12.69 -19.37 -12.39
C ALA A 202 -11.55 -19.75 -13.35
N PRO A 203 -11.70 -20.84 -14.12
CA PRO A 203 -10.82 -21.09 -15.25
C PRO A 203 -10.87 -19.91 -16.21
N VAL A 204 -9.69 -19.47 -16.68
CA VAL A 204 -9.58 -18.43 -17.70
C VAL A 204 -8.81 -18.99 -18.89
N ARG A 205 -9.27 -18.63 -20.09
CA ARG A 205 -8.60 -18.98 -21.36
C ARG A 205 -8.41 -17.72 -22.18
N GLY A 206 -7.55 -17.83 -23.20
CA GLY A 206 -7.19 -16.73 -24.08
C GLY A 206 -5.69 -16.47 -24.07
N ILE A 207 -5.27 -15.59 -24.97
CA ILE A 207 -3.87 -15.22 -25.17
C ILE A 207 -3.69 -13.77 -24.71
N PHE A 208 -2.82 -13.56 -23.75
CA PHE A 208 -2.56 -12.26 -23.14
C PHE A 208 -1.20 -11.71 -23.57
N ALA A 209 -1.19 -10.42 -23.88
CA ALA A 209 0.03 -9.65 -24.09
C ALA A 209 -0.05 -8.33 -23.33
N LEU A 210 1.11 -7.86 -22.87
CA LEU A 210 1.25 -6.65 -22.07
C LEU A 210 2.55 -5.98 -22.50
N ASP A 211 2.52 -4.70 -22.83
CA ASP A 211 3.71 -3.91 -23.14
C ASP A 211 3.73 -2.68 -22.21
N VAL A 212 4.75 -2.58 -21.38
CA VAL A 212 4.95 -1.50 -20.42
C VAL A 212 6.27 -0.85 -20.76
N ASP A 213 6.28 0.44 -21.06
CA ASP A 213 7.51 1.22 -21.19
C ASP A 213 7.31 2.54 -20.47
N ILE A 214 7.90 2.67 -19.29
CA ILE A 214 7.76 3.83 -18.41
C ILE A 214 9.15 4.32 -18.03
N GLU A 215 9.40 5.60 -18.28
CA GLU A 215 10.63 6.30 -17.95
C GLU A 215 10.34 7.37 -16.88
N ALA A 216 11.03 7.28 -15.75
CA ALA A 216 11.05 8.26 -14.68
C ALA A 216 12.18 9.27 -14.91
N SER A 217 11.79 10.53 -15.15
CA SER A 217 12.74 11.64 -15.24
C SER A 217 13.29 11.99 -13.86
N GLU A 218 14.62 12.19 -13.75
CA GLU A 218 15.31 12.51 -12.49
C GLU A 218 15.12 11.44 -11.41
N GLY A 219 14.86 10.19 -11.81
CA GLY A 219 14.57 9.08 -10.89
C GLY A 219 13.24 9.20 -10.13
N GLU A 220 12.40 10.19 -10.44
CA GLU A 220 11.12 10.44 -9.77
C GLU A 220 9.94 9.84 -10.56
N TRP A 221 9.30 8.81 -10.02
CA TRP A 221 8.11 8.20 -10.63
C TRP A 221 6.93 9.19 -10.73
N ALA A 222 6.89 10.20 -9.86
CA ALA A 222 5.93 11.28 -9.93
C ALA A 222 6.04 12.15 -11.20
N LYS A 223 7.15 12.06 -11.95
CA LYS A 223 7.37 12.74 -13.24
C LYS A 223 7.44 11.77 -14.42
N ALA A 224 7.05 10.51 -14.21
CA ALA A 224 7.23 9.49 -15.23
C ALA A 224 6.44 9.78 -16.52
N THR A 225 6.99 9.36 -17.65
CA THR A 225 6.34 9.39 -18.96
C THR A 225 6.46 8.02 -19.63
N GLY A 226 5.52 7.66 -20.49
CA GLY A 226 5.54 6.33 -21.09
C GLY A 226 4.17 5.87 -21.56
N LYS A 227 4.07 4.56 -21.80
CA LYS A 227 2.85 3.90 -22.28
C LYS A 227 2.70 2.50 -21.67
N LEU A 228 1.45 2.10 -21.47
CA LEU A 228 1.04 0.76 -21.07
C LEU A 228 0.02 0.24 -22.07
N GLU A 229 0.33 -0.84 -22.77
CA GLU A 229 -0.55 -1.50 -23.73
C GLU A 229 -0.93 -2.88 -23.20
N ILE A 230 -2.23 -3.21 -23.22
CA ILE A 230 -2.77 -4.48 -22.74
C ILE A 230 -3.60 -5.08 -23.88
N HIS A 231 -3.34 -6.34 -24.18
CA HIS A 231 -4.06 -7.10 -25.21
C HIS A 231 -4.48 -8.46 -24.67
N CYS A 232 -5.73 -8.83 -24.88
CA CYS A 232 -6.28 -10.13 -24.51
C CYS A 232 -7.12 -10.63 -25.69
N ARG A 233 -6.65 -11.66 -26.39
CA ARG A 233 -7.36 -12.22 -27.55
C ARG A 233 -8.12 -13.47 -27.15
N SER A 234 -9.40 -13.54 -27.59
CA SER A 234 -10.28 -14.70 -27.37
C SER A 234 -10.33 -15.10 -25.89
N CYS A 235 -10.49 -14.09 -25.02
CA CYS A 235 -10.44 -14.31 -23.59
C CYS A 235 -11.79 -14.83 -23.10
N THR A 236 -11.80 -15.95 -22.40
CA THR A 236 -13.04 -16.54 -21.85
C THR A 236 -12.88 -16.82 -20.36
N ILE A 237 -13.98 -16.72 -19.62
CA ILE A 237 -14.05 -17.02 -18.18
C ILE A 237 -15.06 -18.14 -17.97
N GLY A 238 -14.65 -19.18 -17.24
CA GLY A 238 -15.48 -20.32 -16.91
C GLY A 238 -15.42 -21.42 -17.97
N ASP A 239 -15.89 -22.60 -17.57
CA ASP A 239 -15.94 -23.81 -18.38
C ASP A 239 -17.32 -24.49 -18.33
N GLY A 240 -18.30 -23.89 -17.62
CA GLY A 240 -19.63 -24.47 -17.42
C GLY A 240 -19.72 -25.53 -16.32
N ASP A 241 -18.59 -26.08 -15.89
CA ASP A 241 -18.52 -27.25 -15.00
C ASP A 241 -17.94 -26.91 -13.62
N THR A 242 -16.97 -26.00 -13.58
CA THR A 242 -16.28 -25.59 -12.37
C THR A 242 -17.19 -24.74 -11.50
N LYS A 243 -17.34 -25.16 -10.23
CA LYS A 243 -18.11 -24.42 -9.24
C LYS A 243 -17.31 -23.23 -8.74
N LEU A 244 -17.83 -22.03 -8.96
CA LEU A 244 -17.22 -20.80 -8.45
C LEU A 244 -17.74 -20.49 -7.06
N TYR A 245 -16.83 -20.21 -6.14
CA TYR A 245 -17.13 -19.85 -4.77
C TYR A 245 -17.11 -18.33 -4.62
N VAL A 246 -18.17 -17.74 -4.10
CA VAL A 246 -18.18 -16.28 -3.88
C VAL A 246 -17.47 -15.97 -2.55
N PRO A 247 -16.30 -15.29 -2.56
CA PRO A 247 -15.60 -14.94 -1.34
C PRO A 247 -16.47 -14.02 -0.47
N GLY A 248 -16.54 -14.31 0.83
CA GLY A 248 -17.39 -13.56 1.77
C GLY A 248 -18.88 -13.93 1.74
N ALA A 249 -19.29 -14.91 0.92
CA ALA A 249 -20.63 -15.46 1.04
C ALA A 249 -20.80 -16.13 2.41
N ASN A 250 -21.95 -15.89 3.05
CA ASN A 250 -22.28 -16.54 4.32
C ASN A 250 -22.17 -18.07 4.16
N PRO A 251 -21.47 -18.80 5.05
CA PRO A 251 -21.32 -20.25 4.95
C PRO A 251 -22.65 -21.00 4.84
N LYS A 252 -23.72 -20.42 5.40
CA LYS A 252 -25.09 -20.95 5.38
C LYS A 252 -25.90 -20.61 4.12
N SER A 253 -25.41 -19.73 3.24
CA SER A 253 -26.09 -19.38 1.99
C SER A 253 -25.96 -20.49 0.96
N MET A 254 -26.96 -20.71 0.10
CA MET A 254 -26.85 -21.68 -1.00
C MET A 254 -25.68 -21.39 -1.94
N VAL A 255 -25.23 -20.13 -2.02
CA VAL A 255 -24.09 -19.68 -2.82
C VAL A 255 -22.75 -20.20 -2.28
N SER A 256 -22.67 -20.63 -1.00
CA SER A 256 -21.44 -21.18 -0.42
C SER A 256 -21.05 -22.54 -1.01
N LYS A 257 -22.01 -23.29 -1.57
CA LYS A 257 -21.78 -24.58 -2.25
C LYS A 257 -21.14 -24.43 -3.64
N GLY A 258 -20.93 -23.19 -4.06
CA GLY A 258 -20.41 -22.83 -5.36
C GLY A 258 -21.50 -22.78 -6.44
N VAL A 259 -21.38 -21.83 -7.34
CA VAL A 259 -22.27 -21.62 -8.48
C VAL A 259 -21.49 -21.96 -9.74
N THR A 260 -22.01 -22.86 -10.57
CA THR A 260 -21.44 -23.12 -11.90
C THR A 260 -21.72 -21.92 -12.79
N ILE A 261 -20.66 -21.32 -13.32
CA ILE A 261 -20.76 -20.22 -14.29
C ILE A 261 -20.53 -20.81 -15.68
N PRO A 262 -21.43 -20.54 -16.65
CA PRO A 262 -21.21 -20.96 -18.04
C PRO A 262 -19.90 -20.39 -18.56
N GLU A 263 -19.38 -20.91 -19.67
CA GLU A 263 -18.31 -20.21 -20.38
C GLU A 263 -18.84 -18.85 -20.84
N ILE A 264 -18.20 -17.79 -20.38
CA ILE A 264 -18.49 -16.39 -20.72
C ILE A 264 -17.39 -15.93 -21.67
N ASP A 265 -17.76 -15.59 -22.90
CA ASP A 265 -16.84 -14.93 -23.81
C ASP A 265 -16.59 -13.48 -23.37
N LEU A 266 -15.33 -13.08 -23.20
CA LEU A 266 -14.96 -11.69 -22.99
C LEU A 266 -14.65 -11.00 -24.31
N GLY A 267 -14.41 -11.73 -25.41
CA GLY A 267 -14.00 -11.18 -26.69
C GLY A 267 -12.52 -10.81 -26.75
N THR A 268 -12.23 -9.66 -27.37
CA THR A 268 -10.88 -9.09 -27.47
C THR A 268 -10.80 -7.80 -26.65
N LEU A 269 -9.96 -7.82 -25.61
CA LEU A 269 -9.69 -6.66 -24.78
C LEU A 269 -8.41 -6.01 -25.26
N ASP A 270 -8.51 -4.77 -25.72
CA ASP A 270 -7.36 -3.93 -26.08
C ASP A 270 -7.42 -2.65 -25.27
N GLY A 271 -6.29 -2.22 -24.72
CA GLY A 271 -6.20 -0.98 -23.96
C GLY A 271 -4.83 -0.34 -24.00
N VAL A 272 -4.83 0.98 -24.08
CA VAL A 272 -3.62 1.81 -24.04
C VAL A 272 -3.81 2.85 -22.94
N LEU A 273 -2.81 2.97 -22.06
CA LEU A 273 -2.75 4.01 -21.04
C LEU A 273 -1.50 4.84 -21.28
N ASP A 274 -1.69 6.10 -21.63
CA ASP A 274 -0.60 7.07 -21.77
C ASP A 274 -0.22 7.61 -20.39
N VAL A 275 1.07 7.57 -20.08
CA VAL A 275 1.65 8.13 -18.85
C VAL A 275 2.28 9.48 -19.19
N LYS A 276 1.78 10.54 -18.55
CA LYS A 276 2.31 11.90 -18.68
C LYS A 276 2.42 12.53 -17.29
N ASP A 277 3.59 13.09 -16.96
CA ASP A 277 3.86 13.76 -15.70
C ASP A 277 3.44 12.93 -14.46
N GLY A 278 3.82 11.66 -14.46
CA GLY A 278 3.49 10.72 -13.38
C GLY A 278 1.99 10.39 -13.27
N LYS A 279 1.18 10.68 -14.28
CA LYS A 279 -0.23 10.30 -14.33
C LYS A 279 -0.51 9.46 -15.58
N ALA A 280 -0.87 8.20 -15.36
CA ALA A 280 -1.46 7.37 -16.42
C ALA A 280 -2.95 7.69 -16.51
N VAL A 281 -3.46 7.96 -17.71
CA VAL A 281 -4.90 8.17 -17.94
C VAL A 281 -5.41 7.10 -18.90
N ALA A 282 -6.46 6.41 -18.49
CA ALA A 282 -7.22 5.49 -19.32
C ALA A 282 -8.49 6.22 -19.79
N GLU A 283 -8.52 6.64 -21.05
CA GLU A 283 -9.68 7.37 -21.61
C GLU A 283 -10.93 6.49 -21.57
N GLU A 284 -10.90 5.37 -22.28
CA GLU A 284 -11.87 4.27 -22.17
C GLU A 284 -11.29 3.10 -22.98
N PHE A 285 -10.92 2.02 -22.32
CA PHE A 285 -10.56 0.78 -23.01
C PHE A 285 -11.42 -0.36 -22.51
N GLY A 286 -11.63 -1.37 -23.33
CA GLY A 286 -12.69 -2.32 -23.06
C GLY A 286 -12.69 -3.51 -23.98
N SER A 287 -13.71 -4.32 -23.81
CA SER A 287 -14.00 -5.43 -24.69
C SER A 287 -15.49 -5.49 -24.97
N GLU A 288 -15.85 -5.85 -26.18
CA GLU A 288 -17.21 -6.10 -26.62
C GLU A 288 -17.30 -7.54 -27.14
N SER A 289 -18.24 -8.30 -26.59
CA SER A 289 -18.51 -9.68 -26.94
C SER A 289 -20.01 -9.95 -26.95
N ASP A 290 -20.40 -11.13 -27.42
CA ASP A 290 -21.80 -11.55 -27.44
C ASP A 290 -22.38 -11.73 -26.02
N ASP A 291 -21.52 -12.01 -25.03
CA ASP A 291 -21.93 -12.30 -23.65
C ASP A 291 -21.82 -11.09 -22.71
N LEU A 292 -20.80 -10.24 -22.88
CA LEU A 292 -20.63 -9.02 -22.09
C LEU A 292 -19.91 -7.89 -22.81
N GLN A 293 -20.11 -6.68 -22.31
CA GLN A 293 -19.28 -5.52 -22.64
C GLN A 293 -18.58 -5.03 -21.38
N LEU A 294 -17.28 -4.83 -21.47
CA LEU A 294 -16.43 -4.32 -20.39
C LEU A 294 -15.86 -2.98 -20.83
N LYS A 295 -15.92 -1.97 -19.96
CA LYS A 295 -15.26 -0.68 -20.16
C LYS A 295 -14.50 -0.30 -18.91
N VAL A 296 -13.25 0.10 -19.06
CA VAL A 296 -12.36 0.54 -17.98
C VAL A 296 -11.87 1.94 -18.32
N SER A 297 -12.05 2.86 -17.39
CA SER A 297 -11.56 4.23 -17.49
C SER A 297 -11.03 4.71 -16.15
N GLY A 298 -10.29 5.81 -16.13
CA GLY A 298 -9.78 6.40 -14.90
C GLY A 298 -8.31 6.76 -14.97
N ASP A 299 -7.65 6.80 -13.82
CA ASP A 299 -6.26 7.22 -13.75
C ASP A 299 -5.43 6.48 -12.68
N ILE A 300 -4.12 6.45 -12.93
CA ILE A 300 -3.11 5.99 -11.98
C ILE A 300 -2.16 7.16 -11.76
N THR A 301 -2.09 7.65 -10.53
CA THR A 301 -1.12 8.68 -10.12
C THR A 301 0.09 8.01 -9.50
N PHE A 302 1.22 8.01 -10.20
CA PHE A 302 2.50 7.51 -9.72
C PHE A 302 3.05 8.39 -8.58
N LYS A 303 3.68 7.77 -7.59
CA LYS A 303 4.32 8.44 -6.46
C LYS A 303 5.62 7.76 -6.10
N ASP A 304 6.49 8.49 -5.41
CA ASP A 304 7.73 7.97 -4.86
C ASP A 304 7.59 7.58 -3.38
N PRO A 305 7.96 6.35 -2.98
CA PRO A 305 8.24 5.17 -3.83
C PRO A 305 6.97 4.64 -4.53
N ILE A 306 7.14 3.92 -5.65
CA ILE A 306 6.05 3.43 -6.52
C ILE A 306 4.93 2.68 -5.79
N GLY A 307 5.22 2.03 -4.67
CA GLY A 307 4.20 1.37 -3.83
C GLY A 307 3.17 2.31 -3.20
N LYS A 308 3.42 3.63 -3.17
CA LYS A 308 2.48 4.68 -2.72
C LYS A 308 1.64 5.26 -3.86
N SER A 309 1.87 4.83 -5.10
CA SER A 309 1.08 5.24 -6.27
C SER A 309 -0.40 4.94 -6.03
N ARG A 310 -1.26 5.85 -6.49
CA ARG A 310 -2.70 5.76 -6.31
C ARG A 310 -3.36 5.28 -7.58
N LEU A 311 -4.30 4.37 -7.44
CA LEU A 311 -5.16 3.90 -8.51
C LEU A 311 -6.59 4.41 -8.26
N ASN A 312 -7.24 4.84 -9.34
CA ASN A 312 -8.64 5.23 -9.37
C ASN A 312 -9.22 4.82 -10.72
N LEU A 313 -9.63 3.55 -10.82
CA LEU A 313 -10.18 2.98 -12.05
C LEU A 313 -11.67 2.73 -11.88
N ILE A 314 -12.45 3.09 -12.89
CA ILE A 314 -13.87 2.81 -13.02
C ILE A 314 -14.01 1.66 -13.99
N ILE A 315 -14.66 0.58 -13.54
CA ILE A 315 -14.92 -0.62 -14.33
C ILE A 315 -16.44 -0.68 -14.54
N LYS A 316 -16.88 -0.55 -15.79
CA LYS A 316 -18.28 -0.71 -16.19
C LYS A 316 -18.44 -2.07 -16.87
N ILE A 317 -19.42 -2.85 -16.44
CA ILE A 317 -19.74 -4.17 -16.97
C ILE A 317 -21.19 -4.16 -17.42
N PHE A 318 -21.44 -4.49 -18.67
CA PHE A 318 -22.77 -4.71 -19.22
C PHE A 318 -22.93 -6.18 -19.55
N ILE A 319 -23.89 -6.84 -18.91
CA ILE A 319 -24.19 -8.24 -19.17
C ILE A 319 -25.28 -8.30 -20.24
N THR A 320 -24.99 -8.93 -21.38
CA THR A 320 -25.93 -8.94 -22.50
C THR A 320 -27.17 -9.78 -22.15
N PRO A 321 -28.33 -9.49 -22.78
CA PRO A 321 -29.51 -10.33 -22.63
C PRO A 321 -29.29 -11.78 -23.10
N GLU A 322 -28.31 -12.04 -23.96
CA GLU A 322 -27.98 -13.39 -24.43
C GLU A 322 -27.36 -14.22 -23.32
N LEU A 323 -26.38 -13.68 -22.60
CA LEU A 323 -25.79 -14.36 -21.45
C LEU A 323 -26.81 -14.61 -20.34
N ARG A 324 -27.70 -13.65 -20.09
CA ARG A 324 -28.79 -13.81 -19.10
C ARG A 324 -29.75 -14.95 -19.46
N LYS A 325 -30.03 -15.15 -20.74
CA LYS A 325 -30.85 -16.29 -21.21
C LYS A 325 -30.11 -17.62 -21.12
N LYS A 326 -28.79 -17.62 -21.30
CA LYS A 326 -27.95 -18.82 -21.17
C LYS A 326 -27.86 -19.32 -19.72
N SER A 327 -27.99 -18.43 -18.72
CA SER A 327 -27.87 -18.81 -17.30
C SER A 327 -28.84 -18.04 -16.39
N GLU A 328 -29.78 -18.77 -15.78
CA GLU A 328 -30.71 -18.25 -14.77
C GLU A 328 -29.97 -17.69 -13.54
N ASN A 329 -28.82 -18.27 -13.18
CA ASN A 329 -28.00 -17.78 -12.07
C ASN A 329 -27.45 -16.37 -12.37
N ILE A 330 -27.00 -16.12 -13.59
CA ILE A 330 -26.51 -14.80 -14.01
C ILE A 330 -27.67 -13.81 -14.04
N ASP A 331 -28.84 -14.21 -14.57
CA ASP A 331 -30.02 -13.36 -14.57
C ASP A 331 -30.44 -12.96 -13.15
N LEU A 332 -30.43 -13.91 -12.21
CA LEU A 332 -30.73 -13.65 -10.81
C LEU A 332 -29.71 -12.68 -10.19
N VAL A 333 -28.42 -12.81 -10.49
CA VAL A 333 -27.37 -11.87 -10.03
C VAL A 333 -27.62 -10.47 -10.59
N VAL A 334 -27.97 -10.34 -11.87
CA VAL A 334 -28.26 -9.06 -12.52
C VAL A 334 -29.49 -8.38 -11.89
N VAL A 335 -30.56 -9.14 -11.66
CA VAL A 335 -31.81 -8.61 -11.07
C VAL A 335 -31.62 -8.26 -9.58
N SER A 336 -30.90 -9.10 -8.83
CA SER A 336 -30.64 -8.91 -7.40
C SER A 336 -29.48 -7.96 -7.10
N ALA A 337 -28.74 -7.48 -8.11
CA ALA A 337 -27.65 -6.55 -7.93
C ALA A 337 -28.10 -5.29 -7.17
N SER A 338 -27.28 -4.86 -6.21
CA SER A 338 -27.59 -3.69 -5.38
C SER A 338 -27.58 -2.39 -6.19
N ASP A 339 -28.38 -1.41 -5.79
CA ASP A 339 -28.39 -0.07 -6.40
C ASP A 339 -27.04 0.66 -6.25
N LYS A 340 -26.15 0.15 -5.39
CA LYS A 340 -24.79 0.66 -5.23
C LYS A 340 -23.90 0.43 -6.46
N VAL A 341 -24.20 -0.61 -7.25
CA VAL A 341 -23.44 -0.97 -8.45
C VAL A 341 -24.16 -0.61 -9.74
N LYS A 342 -25.49 -0.45 -9.72
CA LYS A 342 -26.27 -0.06 -10.91
C LYS A 342 -25.95 1.38 -11.32
N MET A 343 -25.62 1.61 -12.58
CA MET A 343 -25.34 2.96 -13.07
C MET A 343 -26.63 3.75 -13.34
N PRO A 344 -26.64 5.07 -13.07
CA PRO A 344 -27.74 5.95 -13.45
C PRO A 344 -27.72 6.26 -14.96
N PRO A 345 -28.81 6.80 -15.53
CA PRO A 345 -28.83 7.27 -16.92
C PRO A 345 -27.68 8.28 -17.19
N PRO A 346 -27.01 8.23 -18.36
CA PRO A 346 -27.38 7.50 -19.59
C PRO A 346 -26.95 6.03 -19.64
N ASP A 347 -26.13 5.55 -18.70
CA ASP A 347 -25.55 4.19 -18.72
C ASP A 347 -26.49 3.17 -18.03
N GLU A 348 -27.80 3.27 -18.25
CA GLU A 348 -28.77 2.35 -17.62
C GLU A 348 -28.52 0.90 -18.06
N GLY A 349 -28.51 -0.02 -17.08
CA GLY A 349 -28.19 -1.44 -17.31
C GLY A 349 -26.72 -1.81 -17.15
N TRP A 350 -25.81 -0.82 -17.04
CA TRP A 350 -24.41 -1.06 -16.70
C TRP A 350 -24.23 -1.23 -15.19
N PHE A 351 -23.28 -2.10 -14.82
CA PHE A 351 -22.76 -2.24 -13.47
C PHE A 351 -21.43 -1.51 -13.35
N GLY A 352 -21.37 -0.50 -12.49
CA GLY A 352 -20.18 0.29 -12.22
C GLY A 352 -19.50 -0.13 -10.92
N TYR A 353 -18.20 -0.37 -11.01
CA TYR A 353 -17.30 -0.58 -9.89
C TYR A 353 -16.17 0.45 -9.92
N VAL A 354 -15.69 0.84 -8.75
CA VAL A 354 -14.52 1.69 -8.59
C VAL A 354 -13.46 0.89 -7.87
N LEU A 355 -12.31 0.72 -8.52
CA LEU A 355 -11.09 0.19 -7.94
C LEU A 355 -10.24 1.39 -7.50
N GLU A 356 -10.17 1.63 -6.19
CA GLU A 356 -9.43 2.74 -5.60
C GLU A 356 -8.38 2.24 -4.60
N GLY A 357 -7.35 3.05 -4.35
CA GLY A 357 -6.37 2.80 -3.29
C GLY A 357 -4.93 3.00 -3.75
N ASN A 358 -4.01 2.25 -3.14
CA ASN A 358 -2.63 2.15 -3.61
C ASN A 358 -2.32 0.70 -4.03
N PHE A 359 -1.20 0.47 -4.72
CA PHE A 359 -0.88 -0.88 -5.24
C PHE A 359 -0.85 -1.97 -4.17
N LYS A 360 -0.59 -1.63 -2.90
CA LYS A 360 -0.63 -2.56 -1.77
C LYS A 360 -2.04 -2.79 -1.20
N ASN A 361 -2.87 -1.74 -1.15
CA ASN A 361 -4.18 -1.72 -0.51
C ASN A 361 -5.24 -1.28 -1.51
N ARG A 362 -5.57 -2.20 -2.42
CA ARG A 362 -6.63 -2.01 -3.42
C ARG A 362 -7.99 -2.29 -2.79
N LYS A 363 -8.99 -1.49 -3.13
CA LYS A 363 -10.37 -1.67 -2.69
C LYS A 363 -11.30 -1.57 -3.89
N LEU A 364 -12.12 -2.59 -4.08
CA LEU A 364 -13.21 -2.58 -5.04
C LEU A 364 -14.49 -2.16 -4.32
N ARG A 365 -15.21 -1.18 -4.86
CA ARG A 365 -16.50 -0.72 -4.34
C ARG A 365 -17.49 -0.46 -5.47
N GLY A 366 -18.79 -0.45 -5.16
CA GLY A 366 -19.79 -0.01 -6.13
C GLY A 366 -19.66 1.47 -6.44
N ILE A 367 -19.96 1.87 -7.68
CA ILE A 367 -19.83 3.25 -8.15
C ILE A 367 -20.61 4.25 -7.30
N ASN A 368 -21.80 3.88 -6.82
CA ASN A 368 -22.64 4.73 -5.96
C ASN A 368 -22.35 4.54 -4.46
N GLU A 369 -21.45 3.63 -4.08
CA GLU A 369 -21.09 3.45 -2.68
C GLU A 369 -20.12 4.54 -2.22
N LYS A 370 -20.61 5.53 -1.47
CA LYS A 370 -19.78 6.57 -0.85
C LYS A 370 -18.54 5.98 -0.17
N SER A 371 -17.38 6.58 -0.45
CA SER A 371 -16.10 6.20 0.17
C SER A 371 -16.17 6.39 1.69
N LYS A 372 -15.34 5.69 2.46
CA LYS A 372 -15.32 5.86 3.94
C LYS A 372 -15.02 7.30 4.34
N THR A 373 -14.13 7.96 3.60
CA THR A 373 -13.77 9.37 3.80
C THR A 373 -14.94 10.29 3.52
N GLU A 374 -15.71 10.05 2.46
CA GLU A 374 -16.92 10.81 2.15
C GLU A 374 -18.01 10.58 3.19
N LYS A 375 -18.26 9.34 3.62
CA LYS A 375 -19.19 9.02 4.72
C LYS A 375 -18.80 9.72 6.01
N GLN A 376 -17.51 9.77 6.34
CA GLN A 376 -17.00 10.49 7.51
C GLN A 376 -17.17 12.00 7.37
N ARG A 377 -16.89 12.55 6.19
CA ARG A 377 -17.09 13.98 5.89
C ARG A 377 -18.57 14.36 6.04
N GLU A 378 -19.47 13.61 5.43
CA GLU A 378 -20.92 13.81 5.55
C GLU A 378 -21.38 13.68 7.00
N THR A 379 -20.83 12.74 7.76
CA THR A 379 -21.14 12.58 9.19
C THR A 379 -20.69 13.79 10.00
N ARG A 380 -19.49 14.33 9.72
CA ARG A 380 -18.96 15.55 10.35
C ARG A 380 -19.80 16.77 9.98
N GLU A 381 -20.12 16.96 8.70
CA GLU A 381 -20.97 18.05 8.22
C GLU A 381 -22.37 17.99 8.86
N ARG A 382 -22.96 16.79 8.94
CA ARG A 382 -24.26 16.58 9.61
C ARG A 382 -24.20 16.78 11.12
N ALA A 383 -23.08 16.48 11.76
CA ALA A 383 -22.89 16.76 13.19
C ALA A 383 -22.77 18.27 13.46
N GLN A 384 -22.00 18.99 12.64
CA GLN A 384 -21.87 20.45 12.71
C GLN A 384 -23.20 21.15 12.44
N GLN A 385 -23.96 20.70 11.45
CA GLN A 385 -25.29 21.23 11.17
C GLN A 385 -26.23 21.06 12.38
N ARG A 386 -26.24 19.87 12.99
CA ARG A 386 -27.00 19.61 14.21
C ARG A 386 -26.57 20.48 15.40
N GLN A 387 -25.29 20.82 15.50
CA GLN A 387 -24.80 21.75 16.54
C GLN A 387 -25.32 23.17 16.29
N ARG A 388 -25.20 23.68 15.05
CA ARG A 388 -25.71 25.00 14.67
C ARG A 388 -27.22 25.11 14.88
N ASP A 389 -27.98 24.07 14.52
CA ASP A 389 -29.43 24.04 14.73
C ASP A 389 -29.79 24.07 16.22
N ARG A 390 -29.01 23.39 17.07
CA ARG A 390 -29.19 23.41 18.53
C ARG A 390 -28.86 24.78 19.12
N GLU A 391 -27.80 25.42 18.65
CA GLU A 391 -27.41 26.77 19.07
C GLU A 391 -28.44 27.82 18.64
N ALA A 392 -28.93 27.75 17.41
CA ALA A 392 -29.98 28.63 16.89
C ALA A 392 -31.28 28.47 17.71
N ARG A 393 -31.69 27.24 18.01
CA ARG A 393 -32.86 26.98 18.87
C ARG A 393 -32.66 27.51 20.29
N ARG A 394 -31.46 27.37 20.86
CA ARG A 394 -31.13 27.91 22.19
C ARG A 394 -31.15 29.45 22.19
N ALA A 395 -30.61 30.08 21.15
CA ALA A 395 -30.62 31.52 20.99
C ALA A 395 -32.06 32.05 20.83
N GLN A 396 -32.89 31.38 20.03
CA GLN A 396 -34.30 31.72 19.89
C GLN A 396 -35.06 31.59 21.21
N GLN A 397 -34.88 30.48 21.94
CA GLN A 397 -35.48 30.30 23.26
C GLN A 397 -34.98 31.33 24.29
N ALA A 398 -33.72 31.76 24.21
CA ALA A 398 -33.21 32.83 25.05
C ALA A 398 -33.86 34.18 24.70
N ALA A 399 -33.97 34.51 23.42
CA ALA A 399 -34.64 35.72 22.95
C ALA A 399 -36.13 35.76 23.32
N ASP A 400 -36.85 34.64 23.18
CA ASP A 400 -38.26 34.54 23.56
C ASP A 400 -38.46 34.70 25.07
N ARG A 401 -37.56 34.11 25.89
CA ARG A 401 -37.58 34.32 27.35
C ARG A 401 -37.32 35.76 27.73
N GLN A 402 -36.37 36.43 27.06
CA GLN A 402 -36.10 37.86 27.27
C GLN A 402 -37.31 38.72 26.90
N ARG A 403 -38.00 38.39 25.78
CA ARG A 403 -39.25 39.08 25.40
C ARG A 403 -40.35 38.89 26.43
N GLN A 404 -40.57 37.67 26.90
CA GLN A 404 -41.56 37.39 27.93
C GLN A 404 -41.24 38.09 29.26
N GLN A 405 -39.95 38.20 29.62
CA GLN A 405 -39.52 38.96 30.80
C GLN A 405 -39.80 40.45 30.62
N ALA A 406 -39.41 41.03 29.49
CA ALA A 406 -39.67 42.45 29.18
C ALA A 406 -41.17 42.77 29.13
N GLU A 407 -42.00 41.89 28.58
CA GLU A 407 -43.47 42.04 28.59
C GLU A 407 -44.05 41.99 30.01
N ARG A 408 -43.54 41.11 30.87
CA ARG A 408 -43.96 41.04 32.28
C ARG A 408 -43.55 42.28 33.04
N GLU A 409 -42.33 42.78 32.84
CA GLU A 409 -41.83 44.01 33.45
C GLU A 409 -42.65 45.22 33.01
N ALA A 410 -42.98 45.33 31.72
CA ALA A 410 -43.85 46.39 31.19
C ALA A 410 -45.28 46.31 31.75
N ALA A 411 -45.85 45.10 31.87
CA ALA A 411 -47.16 44.91 32.48
C ALA A 411 -47.17 45.28 33.96
N GLN A 412 -46.11 44.92 34.70
CA GLN A 412 -45.94 45.30 36.11
C GLN A 412 -45.82 46.82 36.27
N ALA A 413 -45.05 47.49 35.41
CA ALA A 413 -44.94 48.95 35.41
C ALA A 413 -46.29 49.64 35.20
N ASN A 414 -47.08 49.19 34.21
CA ASN A 414 -48.42 49.74 33.96
C ASN A 414 -49.37 49.50 35.15
N SER A 415 -49.32 48.34 35.80
CA SER A 415 -50.14 48.07 36.99
C SER A 415 -49.73 48.89 38.21
N ALA A 416 -48.45 49.24 38.33
CA ALA A 416 -47.95 50.10 39.40
C ALA A 416 -48.43 51.56 39.21
N ASP A 417 -48.49 52.03 37.97
CA ASP A 417 -49.03 53.36 37.65
C ASP A 417 -50.56 53.44 37.89
N GLU A 418 -51.32 52.38 37.60
CA GLU A 418 -52.75 52.29 37.97
C GLU A 418 -52.95 52.28 39.49
N ALA A 419 -52.15 51.51 40.23
CA ALA A 419 -52.21 51.48 41.70
C ALA A 419 -51.80 52.83 42.34
N ALA A 420 -50.84 53.55 41.74
CA ALA A 420 -50.46 54.89 42.19
C ALA A 420 -51.54 55.95 41.87
N GLY A 421 -52.33 55.74 40.80
CA GLY A 421 -53.49 56.56 40.48
C GLY A 421 -54.66 56.40 41.46
N GLU A 422 -54.93 55.17 41.93
CA GLU A 422 -55.95 54.91 42.97
C GLU A 422 -55.51 55.32 44.39
N ALA A 423 -54.21 55.33 44.69
CA ALA A 423 -53.70 55.76 45.99
C ALA A 423 -53.65 57.30 46.18
N ALA A 424 -53.91 58.09 45.13
CA ALA A 424 -53.93 59.55 45.21
C ALA A 424 -55.28 60.16 45.64
N GLU A 425 -56.33 59.35 45.83
CA GLU A 425 -57.66 59.82 46.26
C GLU A 425 -58.10 59.34 47.66
N GLY A 426 -57.17 58.78 48.45
CA GLY A 426 -57.47 58.27 49.78
C GLY A 426 -56.27 58.26 50.72
N ALA A 427 -55.78 59.44 51.10
CA ALA A 427 -54.74 59.56 52.12
C ALA A 427 -54.99 60.76 53.05
N ASP A 428 -56.07 60.68 53.82
CA ASP A 428 -56.21 61.34 55.12
C ASP A 428 -56.32 60.24 56.19
N GLY A 429 -55.46 60.29 57.20
CA GLY A 429 -55.77 59.70 58.51
C GLY A 429 -54.85 58.62 59.03
N GLU A 430 -54.03 59.06 59.98
CA GLU A 430 -53.93 58.49 61.33
C GLU A 430 -52.80 57.51 61.67
N ALA A 431 -52.28 57.77 62.86
CA ALA A 431 -51.06 57.28 63.47
C ALA A 431 -51.34 56.11 64.45
N ALA A 432 -50.26 55.69 65.12
CA ALA A 432 -50.16 54.79 66.28
C ALA A 432 -50.11 53.30 65.91
N ASP A 433 -49.47 52.39 66.66
CA ASP A 433 -48.50 52.39 67.77
C ASP A 433 -48.24 50.90 68.09
N ASP A 434 -47.06 50.60 68.63
CA ASP A 434 -46.67 49.45 69.47
C ASP A 434 -46.82 47.97 69.02
N GLY A 435 -45.87 47.14 69.51
CA GLY A 435 -46.12 45.73 69.79
C GLY A 435 -45.05 44.73 69.36
N GLY A 436 -44.09 44.42 70.25
CA GLY A 436 -42.94 43.54 70.00
C GLY A 436 -43.14 42.01 69.94
N GLY A 437 -41.99 41.31 69.79
CA GLY A 437 -41.78 39.86 70.04
C GLY A 437 -41.36 39.09 68.78
N ALA A 438 -40.14 38.59 68.54
CA ALA A 438 -39.18 37.76 69.29
C ALA A 438 -38.93 36.42 68.54
N ASP A 439 -37.66 36.22 68.16
CA ASP A 439 -36.86 34.96 68.17
C ASP A 439 -36.72 34.03 66.93
N GLY A 440 -35.45 33.62 66.71
CA GLY A 440 -34.93 32.54 65.84
C GLY A 440 -34.57 32.95 64.39
N GLY A 441 -33.37 32.79 63.82
CA GLY A 441 -32.12 32.14 64.19
C GLY A 441 -31.31 31.81 62.90
N SER A 442 -29.98 31.92 62.97
CA SER A 442 -28.90 31.45 62.05
C SER A 442 -28.54 32.18 60.73
N ASP A 443 -27.46 32.97 60.84
CA ASP A 443 -26.30 33.24 59.96
C ASP A 443 -26.27 32.86 58.46
N PRO A 444 -25.77 33.81 57.62
CA PRO A 444 -24.85 33.48 56.53
C PRO A 444 -23.49 34.21 56.68
N ILE A 445 -22.41 33.43 56.55
CA ILE A 445 -21.03 33.92 56.48
C ILE A 445 -20.84 34.74 55.19
N GLN A 446 -20.65 36.05 55.33
CA GLN A 446 -20.08 36.92 54.31
C GLN A 446 -18.55 36.89 54.41
N ARG A 447 -17.87 36.56 53.30
CA ARG A 447 -16.46 36.92 53.10
C ARG A 447 -16.40 38.17 52.22
N THR A 448 -15.89 39.23 52.82
CA THR A 448 -15.44 40.47 52.20
C THR A 448 -14.08 40.27 51.52
N ILE A 449 -13.92 40.79 50.30
CA ILE A 449 -12.63 41.17 49.72
C ILE A 449 -12.84 42.58 49.11
N PRO A 450 -11.97 43.57 49.42
CA PRO A 450 -12.19 44.98 49.12
C PRO A 450 -11.80 45.38 47.68
N PRO A 451 -12.31 46.54 47.19
CA PRO A 451 -11.95 47.11 45.90
C PRO A 451 -10.97 48.29 46.07
N GLU A 452 -9.82 48.28 45.41
CA GLU A 452 -9.08 49.51 45.09
C GLU A 452 -8.30 49.40 43.77
N ALA A 453 -8.24 50.56 43.12
CA ALA A 453 -7.31 51.02 42.09
C ALA A 453 -7.60 50.73 40.61
N GLY A 454 -7.96 51.82 39.90
CA GLY A 454 -7.22 52.17 38.69
C GLY A 454 -8.02 52.49 37.44
N ILE A 455 -8.70 53.64 37.44
CA ILE A 455 -9.13 54.33 36.21
C ILE A 455 -7.90 55.07 35.64
N VAL A 456 -7.59 54.85 34.35
CA VAL A 456 -7.07 55.91 33.48
C VAL A 456 -7.87 55.87 32.18
N ARG A 457 -8.31 57.07 31.80
CA ARG A 457 -9.18 57.44 30.68
C ARG A 457 -8.31 57.84 29.48
N GLU A 458 -8.99 58.13 28.36
CA GLU A 458 -8.56 59.03 27.26
C GLU A 458 -8.02 58.30 26.01
N VAL A 459 -8.32 58.60 24.74
CA VAL A 459 -9.39 59.26 23.94
C VAL A 459 -8.85 59.21 22.48
N GLU A 460 -9.75 59.16 21.50
CA GLU A 460 -9.59 59.57 20.07
C GLU A 460 -8.74 58.79 19.04
N THR A 461 -9.48 58.21 18.07
CA THR A 461 -9.46 58.36 16.59
C THR A 461 -8.22 58.05 15.71
N PRO A 462 -8.42 57.76 14.40
CA PRO A 462 -7.64 56.80 13.61
C PRO A 462 -6.59 57.47 12.71
N GLU A 463 -5.62 56.69 12.23
CA GLU A 463 -4.95 56.97 10.94
C GLU A 463 -4.18 55.75 10.39
N GLU A 464 -3.95 55.84 9.08
CA GLU A 464 -3.35 54.89 8.13
C GLU A 464 -1.84 54.62 8.35
N GLY A 465 -1.33 53.57 7.70
CA GLY A 465 0.11 53.31 7.48
C GLY A 465 0.48 51.86 7.82
N ALA A 466 0.64 50.98 6.84
CA ALA A 466 1.86 50.74 6.07
C ALA A 466 2.91 49.87 6.79
N ASP A 467 3.26 48.79 6.09
CA ASP A 467 4.54 48.09 6.06
C ASP A 467 4.95 47.06 7.12
N GLU A 468 5.11 45.85 6.59
CA GLU A 468 6.28 44.96 6.67
C GLU A 468 6.58 44.10 7.91
N ALA A 469 6.94 42.87 7.52
CA ALA A 469 7.96 41.98 8.09
C ALA A 469 7.60 41.13 9.31
N GLY A 470 7.44 39.83 8.98
CA GLY A 470 8.30 38.81 9.58
C GLY A 470 7.71 38.09 10.78
N ASP A 471 7.28 36.85 10.58
CA ASP A 471 7.28 35.89 11.68
C ASP A 471 7.73 34.52 11.23
N ALA A 472 8.74 34.03 11.95
CA ALA A 472 9.39 32.75 11.78
C ALA A 472 8.63 31.71 12.59
N GLY A 473 7.92 30.82 11.90
CA GLY A 473 7.20 29.72 12.52
C GLY A 473 8.14 28.69 13.15
N GLN A 474 8.28 28.76 14.47
CA GLN A 474 8.82 27.71 15.32
C GLN A 474 7.93 26.45 15.28
N GLY A 475 8.60 25.30 15.24
CA GLY A 475 7.98 23.97 15.20
C GLY A 475 7.24 23.61 16.48
N SER A 476 6.05 23.05 16.30
CA SER A 476 5.30 22.33 17.32
C SER A 476 5.62 20.83 17.20
N GLN A 477 6.27 20.32 18.25
CA GLN A 477 6.32 18.89 18.56
C GLN A 477 4.94 18.48 19.07
N GLY A 478 4.36 17.46 18.44
CA GLY A 478 3.11 16.82 18.89
C GLY A 478 3.44 15.52 19.61
N GLU A 479 3.06 15.47 20.89
CA GLU A 479 3.11 14.30 21.76
C GLU A 479 2.12 13.22 21.29
N GLU A 480 2.59 11.99 21.19
CA GLU A 480 1.80 10.79 20.94
C GLU A 480 1.24 10.28 22.28
N GLU A 481 -0.08 10.38 22.49
CA GLU A 481 -0.78 9.62 23.52
C GLU A 481 -1.24 8.27 22.95
N GLY A 482 -0.66 7.20 23.50
CA GLY A 482 -1.07 5.82 23.24
C GLY A 482 -2.35 5.46 23.99
N GLY A 483 -3.38 5.09 23.23
CA GLY A 483 -4.59 4.44 23.75
C GLY A 483 -4.43 2.92 23.72
N GLN A 484 -4.28 2.31 24.89
CA GLN A 484 -4.42 0.87 25.10
C GLN A 484 -5.92 0.52 25.12
N GLY A 485 -6.35 -0.32 24.19
CA GLY A 485 -7.71 -0.88 24.15
C GLY A 485 -7.76 -2.18 24.95
N GLU A 486 -8.66 -2.22 25.92
CA GLU A 486 -9.02 -3.38 26.73
C GLU A 486 -9.64 -4.49 25.85
N GLU A 487 -9.07 -5.69 25.93
CA GLU A 487 -9.66 -6.92 25.41
C GLU A 487 -10.64 -7.48 26.44
N GLU A 488 -11.94 -7.34 26.19
CA GLU A 488 -12.98 -8.10 26.90
C GLU A 488 -13.06 -9.52 26.35
N GLY A 489 -12.89 -10.49 27.25
CA GLY A 489 -12.94 -11.91 26.99
C GLY A 489 -14.35 -12.41 26.65
N GLY A 490 -14.42 -13.28 25.64
CA GLY A 490 -15.57 -14.15 25.38
C GLY A 490 -15.21 -15.59 25.71
N GLN A 491 -15.76 -16.10 26.82
CA GLN A 491 -15.78 -17.52 27.16
C GLN A 491 -16.71 -18.25 26.18
N GLY A 492 -16.17 -19.19 25.40
CA GLY A 492 -16.93 -20.09 24.54
C GLY A 492 -17.10 -21.45 25.22
N GLU A 493 -18.35 -21.84 25.44
CA GLU A 493 -18.80 -23.14 25.95
C GLU A 493 -18.33 -24.30 25.05
N GLU A 494 -17.69 -25.29 25.67
CA GLU A 494 -17.44 -26.62 25.09
C GLU A 494 -18.75 -27.43 25.11
N GLY A 495 -19.39 -27.54 23.94
CA GLY A 495 -20.46 -28.50 23.69
C GLY A 495 -19.91 -29.81 23.15
N GLN A 496 -19.86 -30.83 24.02
CA GLN A 496 -19.66 -32.23 23.65
C GLN A 496 -20.77 -32.70 22.72
N GLY A 497 -20.39 -33.36 21.62
CA GLY A 497 -21.31 -34.00 20.69
C GLY A 497 -20.64 -35.21 20.05
N GLU A 498 -20.69 -36.33 20.77
CA GLU A 498 -20.41 -37.67 20.26
C GLU A 498 -21.39 -38.00 19.12
N GLY A 499 -20.88 -38.54 18.03
CA GLY A 499 -21.63 -38.87 16.82
C GLY A 499 -20.94 -39.96 16.02
N GLU A 500 -20.96 -41.14 16.60
CA GLU A 500 -20.63 -42.44 16.01
C GLU A 500 -21.46 -42.69 14.73
N GLY A 501 -20.82 -43.13 13.66
CA GLY A 501 -21.47 -43.30 12.36
C GLY A 501 -20.61 -44.08 11.37
N ASP A 502 -20.54 -45.39 11.60
CA ASP A 502 -20.12 -46.45 10.67
C ASP A 502 -20.72 -46.28 9.26
N GLY A 503 -19.96 -46.75 8.25
CA GLY A 503 -20.59 -47.53 7.19
C GLY A 503 -20.24 -47.22 5.73
N ALA A 504 -19.55 -48.21 5.15
CA ALA A 504 -19.73 -48.74 3.81
C ALA A 504 -19.07 -48.02 2.61
N GLN A 505 -17.90 -48.59 2.29
CA GLN A 505 -17.37 -48.76 0.94
C GLN A 505 -18.42 -49.39 0.00
N ALA A 506 -18.54 -48.86 -1.22
CA ALA A 506 -19.09 -49.59 -2.35
C ALA A 506 -18.30 -49.21 -3.62
N GLU A 507 -17.42 -50.13 -3.98
CA GLU A 507 -16.71 -50.26 -5.25
C GLU A 507 -17.67 -50.81 -6.32
N LEU A 508 -17.76 -50.15 -7.47
CA LEU A 508 -18.42 -50.63 -8.72
C LEU A 508 -17.93 -49.70 -9.84
N VAL A 509 -16.92 -50.06 -10.64
CA VAL A 509 -17.00 -50.88 -11.86
C VAL A 509 -18.08 -50.41 -12.83
N GLN A 510 -17.73 -49.46 -13.70
CA GLN A 510 -17.58 -49.67 -15.16
C GLN A 510 -16.86 -48.49 -15.80
#